data_AF-T0ZHQ1-F1
#
_entry.id   AF-T0ZHQ1-F1
#
_cell.length_a   1.000
_cell.length_b   1.000
_cell.length_c   1.000
_cell.angle_alpha   90.00
_cell.angle_beta   90.00
_cell.angle_gamma   90.00
#
_symmetry.space_group_name_H-M   'P 1'
#
loop_
_entity.id
_entity.type
_entity.pdbx_description
1 polymer ?
#
loop_
_entity_poly.entity_id
_entity_poly.type
_entity_poly.pdbx_seq_one_letter_code
_entity_poly.pdbx_strand_id
1 'polypeptide(L)'
;MSASRIEIGLEERLLRLRREAPSCSCVPAYVDDARKIRLSPKFPVALARLRALADESRLLAVALLKRREELCACEIQAAMGLTHATVSHHMRALIDAGIVRARRDGKWMYYRLAWAPEELLP
;
A
#
# COMPACT_ATOMS: atom_id res chain seq x y z
N MET A 1 -11.00 1.93 21.72
CA MET A 1 -10.10 1.96 20.54
C MET A 1 -8.92 1.05 20.86
N SER A 2 -9.00 -0.22 20.47
CA SER A 2 -8.02 -1.23 20.85
C SER A 2 -6.81 -1.11 19.93
N ALA A 3 -5.66 -0.70 20.45
CA ALA A 3 -4.40 -0.86 19.77
C ALA A 3 -4.24 -2.35 19.40
N SER A 4 -3.98 -2.65 18.13
CA SER A 4 -3.90 -4.06 17.71
C SER A 4 -2.75 -4.75 18.46
N ARG A 5 -2.84 -6.07 18.67
CA ARG A 5 -1.75 -6.88 19.27
C ARG A 5 -0.37 -6.61 18.64
N ILE A 6 -0.33 -6.14 17.40
CA ILE A 6 0.89 -5.77 16.67
C ILE A 6 1.49 -4.46 17.19
N GLU A 7 0.67 -3.46 17.52
CA GLU A 7 1.10 -2.13 17.98
C GLU A 7 1.67 -2.17 19.40
N ILE A 8 1.02 -2.90 20.32
CA ILE A 8 1.52 -3.08 21.70
C ILE A 8 2.88 -3.77 21.71
N GLY A 9 3.03 -4.85 20.92
CA GLY A 9 4.30 -5.57 20.83
C GLY A 9 5.41 -4.76 20.15
N LEU A 10 5.09 -3.71 19.39
CA LEU A 10 6.08 -2.87 18.71
C LEU A 10 6.69 -1.82 19.64
N GLU A 11 5.85 -1.16 20.44
CA GLU A 11 6.30 -0.20 21.46
C GLU A 11 7.20 -0.89 22.49
N GLU A 12 6.82 -2.06 22.98
CA GLU A 12 7.64 -2.83 23.93
C GLU A 12 9.00 -3.23 23.33
N ARG A 13 9.03 -3.63 22.05
CA ARG A 13 10.28 -3.95 21.33
C ARG A 13 11.18 -2.72 21.16
N LEU A 14 10.61 -1.54 20.85
CA LEU A 14 11.37 -0.29 20.72
C LEU A 14 11.93 0.20 22.05
N LEU A 15 11.12 0.15 23.12
CA LEU A 15 11.56 0.49 24.48
C LEU A 15 12.67 -0.44 24.97
N ARG A 16 12.60 -1.72 24.63
CA ARG A 16 13.66 -2.69 24.90
C ARG A 16 14.95 -2.34 24.15
N LEU A 17 14.86 -2.12 22.84
CA LEU A 17 16.01 -1.70 22.03
C LEU A 17 16.66 -0.43 22.55
N ARG A 18 15.89 0.57 23.02
CA ARG A 18 16.45 1.79 23.61
C ARG A 18 17.27 1.54 24.88
N ARG A 19 16.85 0.57 25.70
CA ARG A 19 17.53 0.21 26.96
C ARG A 19 18.71 -0.74 26.75
N GLU A 20 18.61 -1.62 25.77
CA GLU A 20 19.58 -2.69 25.49
C GLU A 20 20.56 -2.34 24.36
N ALA A 21 20.35 -1.23 23.64
CA ALA A 21 21.26 -0.70 22.63
C ALA A 21 22.67 -0.53 23.20
N PRO A 22 23.61 -1.44 22.91
CA PRO A 22 24.93 -1.41 23.50
C PRO A 22 25.80 -0.41 22.73
N SER A 23 26.60 0.36 23.48
CA SER A 23 27.85 1.04 23.12
C SER A 23 27.93 2.02 21.93
N CYS A 24 26.98 2.09 20.99
CA CYS A 24 27.00 3.14 19.95
C CYS A 24 26.16 4.34 20.36
N SER A 25 26.79 5.51 20.45
CA SER A 25 26.12 6.81 20.65
C SER A 25 25.06 7.14 19.59
N CYS A 26 25.10 6.44 18.45
CA CYS A 26 24.19 6.61 17.32
C CYS A 26 22.82 5.94 17.49
N VAL A 27 22.72 4.85 18.25
CA VAL A 27 21.51 4.01 18.28
C VAL A 27 20.28 4.71 18.88
N PRO A 28 20.39 5.54 19.95
CA PRO A 28 19.23 6.28 20.46
C PRO A 28 18.56 7.16 19.41
N ALA A 29 19.34 7.85 18.57
CA ALA A 29 18.82 8.71 17.50
C ALA A 29 18.03 7.90 16.46
N TYR A 30 18.57 6.76 16.01
CA TYR A 30 17.87 5.88 15.07
C TYR A 30 16.58 5.27 15.64
N VAL A 31 16.56 4.93 16.93
CA VAL A 31 15.36 4.42 17.60
C VAL A 31 14.28 5.52 17.68
N ASP A 32 14.67 6.75 17.99
CA ASP A 32 13.75 7.89 18.01
C ASP A 32 13.20 8.21 16.61
N ASP A 33 14.04 8.15 15.57
CA ASP A 33 13.59 8.32 14.19
C ASP A 33 12.65 7.21 13.73
N ALA A 34 12.98 5.95 14.03
CA ALA A 34 12.11 4.81 13.74
C ALA A 34 10.75 4.94 14.45
N ARG A 35 10.74 5.46 15.69
CA ARG A 35 9.51 5.75 16.42
C ARG A 35 8.69 6.85 15.73
N LYS A 36 9.32 7.97 15.37
CA LYS A 36 8.64 9.08 14.65
C LYS A 36 8.03 8.61 13.34
N ILE A 37 8.77 7.85 12.55
CA ILE A 37 8.31 7.30 11.26
C ILE A 37 7.11 6.39 11.46
N ARG A 38 7.20 5.43 12.39
CA ARG A 38 6.13 4.44 12.64
C ARG A 38 4.84 5.06 13.18
N LEU A 39 4.96 6.10 14.01
CA LEU A 39 3.82 6.84 14.55
C LEU A 39 3.25 7.87 13.56
N SER A 40 3.92 8.12 12.44
CA SER A 40 3.40 9.03 11.43
C SER A 40 2.12 8.47 10.80
N PRO A 41 1.13 9.32 10.48
CA PRO A 41 -0.12 8.88 9.83
C PRO A 41 0.12 8.33 8.41
N LYS A 42 1.24 8.70 7.78
CA LYS A 42 1.62 8.22 6.44
C LYS A 42 2.09 6.77 6.43
N PHE A 43 2.71 6.27 7.51
CA PHE A 43 3.29 4.93 7.57
C PHE A 43 2.28 3.78 7.35
N PRO A 44 1.12 3.72 8.03
CA PRO A 44 0.14 2.65 7.78
C PRO A 44 -0.45 2.72 6.36
N VAL A 45 -0.64 3.92 5.81
CA VAL A 45 -1.13 4.12 4.43
C VAL A 45 -0.11 3.62 3.41
N ALA A 46 1.16 4.00 3.58
CA ALA A 46 2.27 3.51 2.77
C ALA A 46 2.38 1.98 2.79
N LEU A 47 2.30 1.38 3.98
CA LEU A 47 2.36 -0.07 4.15
C LEU A 47 1.18 -0.78 3.48
N ALA A 48 -0.04 -0.23 3.59
CA ALA A 48 -1.22 -0.78 2.92
C ALA A 48 -1.07 -0.75 1.39
N ARG A 49 -0.57 0.36 0.82
CA ARG A 49 -0.30 0.49 -0.61
C ARG A 49 0.77 -0.51 -1.08
N LEU A 50 1.86 -0.64 -0.33
CA LEU A 50 2.91 -1.63 -0.64
C LEU A 50 2.36 -3.06 -0.64
N ARG A 51 1.55 -3.43 0.34
CA ARG A 51 0.89 -4.75 0.38
C ARG A 51 -0.06 -4.96 -0.79
N ALA A 52 -0.78 -3.93 -1.20
CA ALA A 52 -1.64 -3.98 -2.38
C ALA A 52 -0.83 -4.06 -3.68
N LEU A 53 0.40 -3.57 -3.74
CA LEU A 53 1.27 -3.69 -4.92
C LEU A 53 2.10 -4.97 -4.98
N ALA A 54 2.26 -5.68 -3.85
CA ALA A 54 3.04 -6.91 -3.75
C ALA A 54 2.33 -8.14 -4.35
N ASP A 55 1.89 -8.00 -5.60
CA ASP A 55 1.24 -9.02 -6.42
C ASP A 55 1.44 -8.68 -7.90
N GLU A 56 1.82 -9.68 -8.68
CA GLU A 56 2.22 -9.50 -10.07
C GLU A 56 1.10 -8.89 -10.92
N SER A 57 -0.12 -9.42 -10.82
CA SER A 57 -1.29 -8.94 -11.56
C SER A 57 -1.61 -7.49 -11.20
N ARG A 58 -1.63 -7.16 -9.90
CA ARG A 58 -1.91 -5.79 -9.45
C ARG A 58 -0.84 -4.81 -9.90
N LEU A 59 0.44 -5.21 -9.85
CA LEU A 59 1.53 -4.37 -10.34
C LEU A 59 1.43 -4.13 -11.85
N LEU A 60 1.09 -5.16 -12.62
CA LEU A 60 0.85 -5.03 -14.07
C LEU A 60 -0.34 -4.10 -14.37
N ALA A 61 -1.44 -4.22 -13.63
CA ALA A 61 -2.60 -3.32 -13.76
C ALA A 61 -2.20 -1.85 -13.60
N VAL A 62 -1.45 -1.55 -12.53
CA VAL A 62 -0.98 -0.19 -12.23
C VAL A 62 -0.02 0.30 -13.31
N ALA A 63 0.88 -0.55 -13.81
CA ALA A 63 1.78 -0.19 -14.90
C ALA A 63 1.03 0.12 -16.20
N LEU A 64 -0.01 -0.65 -16.53
CA LEU A 64 -0.87 -0.39 -17.68
C LEU A 64 -1.65 0.92 -17.53
N LEU A 65 -2.24 1.16 -16.35
CA LEU A 65 -2.92 2.40 -15.99
C LEU A 65 -1.97 3.61 -15.86
N LYS A 66 -0.65 3.40 -15.77
CA LYS A 66 0.33 4.49 -15.89
C LYS A 66 0.58 4.86 -17.35
N ARG A 67 0.51 3.89 -18.25
CA ARG A 67 0.68 4.09 -19.71
C ARG A 67 -0.60 4.54 -20.41
N ARG A 68 -1.75 4.32 -19.79
CA ARG A 68 -3.09 4.62 -20.31
C ARG A 68 -3.84 5.43 -19.26
N GLU A 69 -4.51 6.50 -19.64
CA GLU A 69 -5.20 7.37 -18.67
C GLU A 69 -6.35 6.66 -17.94
N GLU A 70 -7.06 5.77 -18.64
CA GLU A 70 -8.20 4.99 -18.14
C GLU A 70 -8.28 3.64 -18.89
N LEU A 71 -8.71 2.57 -18.20
CA LEU A 71 -8.96 1.25 -18.79
C LEU A 71 -10.26 0.65 -18.25
N CYS A 72 -11.04 -0.01 -19.08
CA CYS A 72 -12.20 -0.79 -18.66
C CYS A 72 -11.80 -2.16 -18.08
N ALA A 73 -12.72 -2.79 -17.33
CA ALA A 73 -12.51 -4.12 -16.75
C ALA A 73 -12.11 -5.18 -17.80
N CYS A 74 -12.67 -5.13 -19.01
CA CYS A 74 -12.41 -6.11 -20.06
C CYS A 74 -11.00 -5.98 -20.67
N GLU A 75 -10.48 -4.76 -20.80
CA GLU A 75 -9.10 -4.52 -21.26
C GLU A 75 -8.09 -5.04 -20.23
N ILE A 76 -8.35 -4.79 -18.94
CA ILE A 76 -7.52 -5.31 -17.85
C ILE A 76 -7.56 -6.84 -17.84
N GLN A 77 -8.74 -7.42 -18.01
CA GLN A 77 -8.93 -8.86 -18.08
C GLN A 77 -8.16 -9.49 -19.25
N ALA A 78 -8.25 -8.89 -20.45
CA ALA A 78 -7.53 -9.34 -21.63
C ALA A 78 -6.00 -9.25 -21.44
N ALA A 79 -5.52 -8.17 -20.83
CA ALA A 79 -4.08 -7.98 -20.59
C ALA A 79 -3.50 -8.96 -19.57
N MET A 80 -4.31 -9.42 -18.61
CA MET A 80 -3.88 -10.34 -17.55
C MET A 80 -4.13 -11.82 -17.88
N GLY A 81 -5.01 -12.14 -18.83
CA GLY A 81 -5.43 -13.52 -19.08
C GLY A 81 -6.18 -14.15 -17.91
N LEU A 82 -6.86 -13.34 -17.09
CA LEU A 82 -7.56 -13.77 -15.87
C LEU A 82 -9.08 -13.79 -16.06
N THR A 83 -9.79 -14.39 -15.10
CA THR A 83 -11.26 -14.31 -15.06
C THR A 83 -11.73 -12.94 -14.58
N HIS A 84 -12.96 -12.55 -14.94
CA HIS A 84 -13.58 -11.32 -14.46
C HIS A 84 -13.63 -11.23 -12.91
N ALA A 85 -13.89 -12.35 -12.22
CA ALA A 85 -13.94 -12.39 -10.76
C ALA A 85 -12.56 -12.10 -10.14
N THR A 86 -11.50 -12.68 -10.70
CA THR A 86 -10.12 -12.46 -10.25
C THR A 86 -9.69 -11.00 -10.49
N VAL A 87 -9.99 -10.45 -11.67
CA VAL A 87 -9.72 -9.03 -11.97
C VAL A 87 -10.47 -8.13 -11.01
N SER A 88 -11.76 -8.38 -10.76
CA SER A 88 -12.56 -7.57 -9.83
C SER A 88 -11.98 -7.59 -8.42
N HIS A 89 -11.50 -8.74 -7.95
CA HIS A 89 -10.83 -8.87 -6.66
C HIS A 89 -9.54 -8.05 -6.60
N HIS A 90 -8.67 -8.14 -7.61
CA HIS A 90 -7.45 -7.36 -7.70
C HIS A 90 -7.71 -5.85 -7.75
N MET A 91 -8.66 -5.42 -8.58
CA MET A 91 -9.01 -4.01 -8.70
C MET A 91 -9.64 -3.48 -7.39
N ARG A 92 -10.42 -4.30 -6.68
CA ARG A 92 -10.96 -3.93 -5.37
C ARG A 92 -9.85 -3.68 -4.36
N ALA A 93 -8.85 -4.56 -4.28
CA ALA A 93 -7.72 -4.37 -3.38
C ALA A 93 -6.94 -3.07 -3.68
N LEU A 94 -6.77 -2.72 -4.96
CA LEU A 94 -6.14 -1.46 -5.38
C LEU A 94 -6.99 -0.23 -5.04
N ILE A 95 -8.32 -0.33 -5.12
CA ILE A 95 -9.26 0.73 -4.72
C ILE A 95 -9.22 0.93 -3.20
N ASP A 96 -9.28 -0.14 -2.43
CA ASP A 96 -9.27 -0.09 -0.97
C ASP A 96 -7.94 0.49 -0.44
N ALA A 97 -6.83 0.28 -1.16
CA ALA A 97 -5.54 0.91 -0.88
C ALA A 97 -5.39 2.35 -1.42
N GLY A 98 -6.40 2.87 -2.12
CA GLY A 98 -6.41 4.21 -2.70
C GLY A 98 -5.47 4.39 -3.90
N ILE A 99 -5.00 3.31 -4.52
CA ILE A 99 -4.09 3.32 -5.68
C ILE A 99 -4.87 3.60 -6.97
N VAL A 100 -6.07 3.03 -7.09
CA VAL A 100 -6.94 3.16 -8.26
C VAL A 100 -8.29 3.73 -7.85
N ARG A 101 -8.91 4.49 -8.75
CA ARG A 101 -10.32 4.88 -8.66
C ARG A 101 -11.10 4.19 -9.77
N ALA A 102 -12.35 3.85 -9.47
CA ALA A 102 -13.28 3.30 -10.44
C ALA A 102 -14.39 4.30 -10.79
N ARG A 103 -14.81 4.30 -12.04
CA ARG A 103 -15.95 5.07 -12.55
C ARG A 103 -16.85 4.13 -13.35
N ARG A 104 -18.15 4.23 -13.14
CA ARG A 104 -19.14 3.49 -13.92
C ARG A 104 -19.64 4.34 -15.09
N ASP A 105 -19.72 3.74 -16.27
CA ASP A 105 -20.30 4.35 -17.46
C ASP A 105 -21.24 3.34 -18.13
N GLY A 106 -22.54 3.52 -17.89
CA GLY A 106 -23.56 2.54 -18.23
C GLY A 106 -23.29 1.15 -17.61
N LYS A 107 -22.99 0.18 -18.46
CA LYS A 107 -22.69 -1.21 -18.06
C LYS A 107 -21.21 -1.45 -17.78
N TRP A 108 -20.35 -0.49 -18.08
CA TRP A 108 -18.91 -0.65 -18.03
C TRP A 108 -18.33 -0.03 -16.75
N MET A 109 -17.30 -0.67 -16.21
CA MET A 109 -16.50 -0.14 -15.12
C MET A 109 -15.12 0.21 -15.66
N TYR A 110 -14.72 1.45 -15.42
CA TYR A 110 -13.44 2.03 -15.82
C TYR A 110 -12.57 2.31 -14.61
N TYR A 111 -11.26 2.19 -14.78
CA TYR A 111 -10.27 2.36 -13.74
C TYR A 111 -9.20 3.35 -14.18
N ARG A 112 -8.74 4.18 -13.25
CA ARG A 112 -7.65 5.15 -13.44
C ARG A 112 -6.78 5.24 -12.21
N LEU A 113 -5.53 5.65 -12.38
CA LEU A 113 -4.66 5.93 -11.24
C LEU A 113 -5.23 7.06 -10.38
N ALA A 114 -5.11 6.89 -9.07
CA ALA A 114 -5.62 7.82 -8.06
C ALA A 114 -4.53 8.36 -7.14
N TRP A 115 -3.30 7.87 -7.30
CA TRP A 115 -2.15 8.18 -6.47
C TRP A 115 -0.89 8.29 -7.33
N ALA A 116 0.10 9.03 -6.82
CA ALA A 116 1.42 9.16 -7.42
C ALA A 116 2.43 8.30 -6.62
N PRO A 117 3.25 7.44 -7.27
CA PRO A 117 4.25 6.61 -6.58
C PRO A 117 5.26 7.39 -5.74
N GLU A 118 5.50 8.66 -6.10
CA GLU A 118 6.41 9.56 -5.40
C GLU A 118 5.92 9.89 -3.97
N GLU A 119 4.65 9.63 -3.66
CA GLU A 119 4.02 9.80 -2.34
C GLU A 119 4.06 8.53 -1.47
N LEU A 120 4.83 7.51 -1.87
CA LEU A 120 4.80 6.18 -1.23
C LEU A 120 5.50 6.12 0.13
N LEU A 121 6.55 6.92 0.36
CA LEU A 121 7.33 6.84 1.60
C LEU A 121 7.09 8.07 2.50
N PRO A 122 6.97 7.87 3.83
CA PRO A 122 6.65 8.91 4.81
C PRO A 122 7.79 9.90 5.05
#